data_AF-A0ABC9SE33-F1
#
_entry.id   AF-A0ABC9SE33-F1
#
_cell.length_a   1.000
_cell.length_b   1.000
_cell.length_c   1.000
_cell.angle_alpha   90.00
_cell.angle_beta   90.00
_cell.angle_gamma   90.00
#
_symmetry.space_group_name_H-M   'P 1'
#
loop_
_entity.id
_entity.type
_entity.pdbx_description
1 polymer ?
#
loop_
_entity_poly.entity_id
_entity_poly.type
_entity_poly.pdbx_seq_one_letter_code
_entity_poly.pdbx_strand_id
1 'polypeptide(L)'
;MLLTFLIGSFETGSKFLIGQGVRTTSLKRYSMYLRWMVRKEYPDFGIYTTISPSELQFPLDIHIQRIASVLQIGSRQTPDWKKAEEITNFFREIFPDDPVKGDFALSRLGILKKCKSMYDKDLCETCKINTICKIYENKFLKKTTSSKS
;
A
#
# COMPACT_ATOMS: atom_id res chain seq x y z
N MET A 1 -0.64 -21.38 -7.26
CA MET A 1 0.65 -22.10 -7.16
C MET A 1 1.74 -21.32 -6.39
N LEU A 2 1.47 -20.09 -5.92
CA LEU A 2 2.38 -19.30 -5.08
C LEU A 2 2.38 -19.67 -3.58
N LEU A 3 1.42 -20.47 -3.11
CA LEU A 3 1.24 -20.73 -1.67
C LEU A 3 2.28 -21.67 -1.03
N THR A 4 2.97 -22.50 -1.81
CA THR A 4 3.84 -23.55 -1.25
C THR A 4 5.29 -23.08 -1.01
N PHE A 5 5.71 -21.96 -1.61
CA PHE A 5 7.09 -21.46 -1.47
C PHE A 5 7.38 -20.77 -0.13
N LEU A 6 6.36 -20.45 0.66
CA LEU A 6 6.53 -19.70 1.92
C LEU A 6 6.69 -20.58 3.17
N ILE A 7 6.66 -21.91 3.04
CA ILE A 7 6.72 -22.87 4.16
C ILE A 7 8.07 -23.62 4.20
N GLY A 8 9.05 -23.21 3.40
CA GLY A 8 10.40 -23.79 3.44
C GLY A 8 11.16 -23.35 4.69
N SER A 9 11.76 -24.29 5.43
CA SER A 9 12.67 -24.03 6.54
C SER A 9 13.94 -23.33 6.04
N PHE A 10 13.86 -22.01 5.93
CA PHE A 10 14.95 -21.12 5.54
C PHE A 10 16.04 -21.05 6.63
N GLU A 11 17.31 -21.20 6.26
CA GLU A 11 18.47 -21.07 7.16
C GLU A 11 18.50 -19.72 7.88
N THR A 12 19.11 -19.67 9.06
CA THR A 12 19.08 -18.55 10.03
C THR A 12 19.35 -17.17 9.41
N GLY A 13 20.27 -17.08 8.43
CA GLY A 13 20.60 -15.83 7.74
C GLY A 13 19.48 -15.31 6.83
N SER A 14 18.80 -16.21 6.11
CA SER A 14 17.70 -15.84 5.20
C SER A 14 16.45 -15.35 5.93
N LYS A 15 16.19 -15.86 7.15
CA LYS A 15 15.15 -15.35 8.05
C LYS A 15 15.39 -13.89 8.48
N PHE A 16 16.66 -13.49 8.64
CA PHE A 16 17.01 -12.11 8.98
C PHE A 16 16.93 -11.18 7.75
N LEU A 17 17.47 -11.62 6.62
CA LEU A 17 17.55 -10.81 5.40
C LEU A 17 16.18 -10.61 4.76
N ILE A 18 15.44 -11.69 4.51
CA ILE A 18 14.16 -11.65 3.80
C ILE A 18 12.98 -11.52 4.78
N GLY A 19 13.11 -12.07 5.99
CA GLY A 19 12.08 -12.10 7.02
C GLY A 19 11.60 -13.52 7.30
N GLN A 20 10.70 -13.68 8.27
CA GLN A 20 9.95 -14.93 8.41
C GLN A 20 8.60 -14.80 7.68
N GLY A 21 8.18 -15.86 6.98
CA GLY A 21 6.91 -15.95 6.25
C GLY A 21 5.65 -16.01 7.13
N VAL A 22 5.61 -15.23 8.21
CA VAL A 22 4.49 -15.24 9.15
C VAL A 22 3.38 -14.30 8.65
N ARG A 23 2.23 -14.89 8.32
CA ARG A 23 1.05 -14.18 7.78
C ARG A 23 0.41 -13.16 8.74
N THR A 24 0.81 -13.16 10.01
CA THR A 24 0.40 -12.11 10.97
C THR A 24 1.12 -10.79 10.73
N THR A 25 2.17 -10.78 9.89
CA THR A 25 2.86 -9.57 9.43
C THR A 25 2.40 -9.19 8.02
N SER A 26 2.75 -7.99 7.56
CA SER A 26 2.45 -7.56 6.18
C SER A 26 3.31 -8.22 5.11
N LEU A 27 4.35 -8.99 5.49
CA LEU A 27 5.33 -9.58 4.56
C LEU A 27 5.89 -8.55 3.55
N LYS A 28 6.06 -7.29 3.97
CA LYS A 28 6.54 -6.19 3.13
C LYS A 28 7.83 -6.55 2.38
N ARG A 29 8.82 -7.13 3.06
CA ARG A 29 10.13 -7.43 2.46
C ARG A 29 10.01 -8.45 1.33
N TYR A 30 9.24 -9.51 1.53
CA TYR A 30 8.94 -10.48 0.47
C TYR A 30 8.21 -9.83 -0.71
N SER A 31 7.20 -9.00 -0.42
CA SER A 31 6.43 -8.31 -1.44
C SER A 31 7.29 -7.33 -2.26
N MET A 32 8.19 -6.56 -1.61
CA MET A 32 9.16 -5.70 -2.29
C MET A 32 10.16 -6.49 -3.13
N TYR A 33 10.69 -7.59 -2.59
CA TYR A 33 11.62 -8.44 -3.32
C TYR A 33 10.97 -9.01 -4.58
N LEU A 34 9.78 -9.59 -4.46
CA LEU A 34 9.04 -10.12 -5.61
C LEU A 34 8.69 -9.01 -6.61
N ARG A 35 8.31 -7.82 -6.14
CA ARG A 35 8.08 -6.67 -7.01
C ARG A 35 9.33 -6.37 -7.86
N TRP A 36 10.51 -6.24 -7.24
CA TRP A 36 11.76 -5.98 -7.95
C TRP A 36 12.11 -7.08 -8.94
N MET A 37 11.88 -8.34 -8.59
CA MET A 37 12.24 -9.45 -9.46
C MET A 37 11.25 -9.66 -10.61
N VAL A 38 9.96 -9.37 -10.44
CA VAL A 38 8.91 -9.68 -11.42
C VAL A 38 8.60 -8.50 -12.35
N ARG A 39 8.55 -7.27 -11.84
CA ARG A 39 8.19 -6.10 -12.66
C ARG A 39 9.38 -5.66 -13.50
N LYS A 40 9.09 -5.21 -14.73
CA LYS A 40 10.11 -4.84 -15.74
C LYS A 40 10.39 -3.35 -15.84
N GLU A 41 9.65 -2.51 -15.13
CA GLU A 41 9.84 -1.06 -15.18
C GLU A 41 10.83 -0.59 -14.12
N TYR A 42 11.75 0.30 -14.50
CA TYR A 42 12.69 0.91 -13.55
C TYR A 42 11.94 1.52 -12.35
N PRO A 43 12.35 1.25 -11.10
CA PRO A 43 13.64 0.68 -10.65
C PRO A 43 13.66 -0.85 -10.49
N ASP A 44 12.66 -1.55 -10.99
CA ASP A 44 12.52 -3.01 -10.86
C ASP A 44 13.38 -3.73 -11.93
N PHE A 45 13.89 -4.94 -11.63
CA PHE A 45 14.85 -5.67 -12.46
C PHE A 45 14.21 -6.58 -13.52
N GLY A 46 13.03 -7.13 -13.24
CA GLY A 46 12.27 -7.96 -14.20
C GLY A 46 12.94 -9.30 -14.57
N ILE A 47 13.75 -9.87 -13.68
CA ILE A 47 14.49 -11.12 -13.89
C ILE A 47 13.55 -12.33 -13.93
N TYR A 48 12.48 -12.32 -13.15
CA TYR A 48 11.55 -13.45 -13.02
C TYR A 48 10.41 -13.33 -14.03
N THR A 49 10.29 -14.31 -14.91
CA THR A 49 9.28 -14.33 -15.99
C THR A 49 8.12 -15.29 -15.74
N THR A 50 8.22 -16.16 -14.73
CA THR A 50 7.23 -17.21 -14.43
C THR A 50 6.04 -16.70 -13.61
N ILE A 51 6.18 -15.57 -12.93
CA ILE A 51 5.14 -14.94 -12.11
C ILE A 51 4.68 -13.68 -12.84
N SER A 52 3.37 -13.43 -12.92
CA SER A 52 2.87 -12.19 -13.52
C SER A 52 2.87 -11.04 -12.51
N PRO A 53 2.97 -9.77 -12.96
CA PRO A 53 2.75 -8.62 -12.07
C PRO A 53 1.36 -8.62 -11.41
N SER A 54 0.33 -9.20 -12.06
CA SER A 54 -1.03 -9.29 -11.51
C SER A 54 -1.16 -10.21 -10.28
N GLU A 55 -0.20 -11.12 -10.09
CA GLU A 55 -0.09 -12.00 -8.92
C GLU A 55 0.64 -11.35 -7.74
N LEU A 56 1.22 -10.16 -7.92
CA LEU A 56 1.99 -9.49 -6.88
C LEU A 56 1.11 -8.88 -5.79
N GLN A 57 1.70 -8.82 -4.60
CA GLN A 57 1.10 -8.26 -3.40
C GLN A 57 1.72 -6.89 -3.08
N PHE A 58 0.90 -5.94 -2.60
CA PHE A 58 1.40 -4.64 -2.15
C PHE A 58 2.49 -4.77 -1.08
N PRO A 59 3.63 -4.07 -1.24
CA PRO A 59 4.64 -3.97 -0.21
C PRO A 59 4.21 -2.99 0.89
N LEU A 60 3.26 -3.40 1.71
CA LEU A 60 2.61 -2.55 2.70
C LEU A 60 3.62 -2.01 3.74
N ASP A 61 3.86 -0.70 3.67
CA ASP A 61 4.64 0.06 4.65
C ASP A 61 3.81 1.09 5.40
N ILE A 62 4.42 1.77 6.37
CA ILE A 62 3.74 2.76 7.21
C ILE A 62 3.18 3.94 6.42
N HIS A 63 3.81 4.33 5.31
CA HIS A 63 3.37 5.45 4.48
C HIS A 63 2.18 5.03 3.62
N ILE A 64 2.28 3.88 2.96
CA ILE A 64 1.20 3.27 2.19
C ILE A 64 -0.01 3.04 3.09
N GLN A 65 0.17 2.41 4.25
CA GLN A 65 -0.90 2.18 5.22
C GLN A 65 -1.59 3.49 5.60
N ARG A 66 -0.81 4.52 5.96
CA ARG A 66 -1.34 5.81 6.36
C ARG A 66 -2.15 6.48 5.24
N ILE A 67 -1.64 6.48 4.01
CA ILE A 67 -2.36 7.07 2.87
C ILE A 67 -3.60 6.23 2.52
N ALA A 68 -3.50 4.91 2.53
CA ALA A 68 -4.63 4.01 2.33
C ALA A 68 -5.76 4.29 3.34
N SER A 69 -5.43 4.48 4.63
CA SER A 69 -6.43 4.85 5.65
C SER A 69 -7.07 6.21 5.40
N VAL A 70 -6.33 7.21 4.91
CA VAL A 70 -6.86 8.54 4.54
C VAL A 70 -7.82 8.46 3.35
N LEU A 71 -7.50 7.60 2.38
CA LEU A 71 -8.30 7.36 1.17
C LEU A 71 -9.39 6.30 1.37
N GLN A 72 -9.54 5.76 2.59
CA GLN A 72 -10.53 4.75 2.93
C GLN A 72 -10.38 3.45 2.12
N ILE A 73 -9.15 3.14 1.71
CA ILE A 73 -8.83 1.90 0.99
C ILE A 73 -8.74 0.75 2.00
N GLY A 74 -9.76 -0.11 1.97
CA GLY A 74 -9.92 -1.24 2.89
C GLY A 74 -10.31 -0.83 4.31
N SER A 75 -10.90 -1.74 5.08
CA SER A 75 -11.42 -1.47 6.42
C SER A 75 -10.42 -1.76 7.53
N ARG A 76 -9.48 -2.69 7.31
CA ARG A 76 -8.55 -3.15 8.34
C ARG A 76 -7.54 -2.07 8.73
N GLN A 77 -7.27 -1.93 10.02
CA GLN A 77 -6.30 -0.95 10.54
C GLN A 77 -4.94 -1.59 10.84
N THR A 78 -4.92 -2.87 11.18
CA THR A 78 -3.69 -3.62 11.47
C THR A 78 -2.85 -3.78 10.21
N PRO A 79 -1.55 -3.44 10.21
CA PRO A 79 -0.67 -3.61 9.06
C PRO A 79 -0.17 -5.06 8.93
N ASP A 80 -1.08 -5.95 8.56
CA ASP A 80 -0.80 -7.36 8.32
C ASP A 80 -1.07 -7.76 6.86
N TRP A 81 -0.89 -9.05 6.56
CA TRP A 81 -1.10 -9.60 5.23
C TRP A 81 -2.50 -9.30 4.68
N LYS A 82 -3.53 -9.40 5.53
CA LYS A 82 -4.91 -9.12 5.13
C LYS A 82 -5.10 -7.66 4.73
N LYS A 83 -4.45 -6.72 5.43
CA LYS A 83 -4.49 -5.31 5.01
C LYS A 83 -3.78 -5.09 3.69
N ALA A 84 -2.66 -5.76 3.46
CA ALA A 84 -2.00 -5.71 2.16
C ALA A 84 -2.96 -6.23 1.09
N GLU A 85 -3.64 -7.36 1.32
CA GLU A 85 -4.60 -7.99 0.40
C GLU A 85 -5.76 -7.05 0.05
N GLU A 86 -6.36 -6.37 1.04
CA GLU A 86 -7.39 -5.34 0.80
C GLU A 86 -6.91 -4.25 -0.15
N ILE A 87 -5.70 -3.72 0.07
CA ILE A 87 -5.12 -2.66 -0.77
C ILE A 87 -4.85 -3.19 -2.18
N THR A 88 -4.26 -4.38 -2.31
CA THR A 88 -4.01 -5.00 -3.62
C THR A 88 -5.30 -5.25 -4.38
N ASN A 89 -6.36 -5.71 -3.70
CA ASN A 89 -7.67 -5.94 -4.32
C ASN A 89 -8.27 -4.64 -4.86
N PHE A 90 -8.23 -3.55 -4.09
CA PHE A 90 -8.64 -2.24 -4.55
C PHE A 90 -7.88 -1.80 -5.81
N PHE A 91 -6.54 -1.92 -5.81
CA PHE A 91 -5.75 -1.55 -6.99
C PHE A 91 -5.90 -2.51 -8.15
N ARG A 92 -6.33 -3.76 -7.94
CA ARG A 92 -6.62 -4.69 -9.04
C ARG A 92 -7.83 -4.24 -9.86
N GLU A 93 -8.78 -3.53 -9.26
CA GLU A 93 -9.89 -2.92 -9.99
C GLU A 93 -9.44 -1.77 -10.91
N ILE A 94 -8.32 -1.12 -10.58
CA ILE A 94 -7.77 0.03 -11.32
C ILE A 94 -6.70 -0.41 -12.33
N PHE A 95 -5.82 -1.33 -11.92
CA PHE A 95 -4.68 -1.86 -12.66
C PHE A 95 -4.71 -3.39 -12.61
N PRO A 96 -5.59 -4.05 -13.38
CA PRO A 96 -5.78 -5.50 -13.30
C PRO A 96 -4.50 -6.30 -13.62
N ASP A 97 -3.67 -5.79 -14.53
CA ASP A 97 -2.43 -6.45 -14.96
C ASP A 97 -1.24 -6.21 -14.03
N ASP A 98 -1.28 -5.15 -13.20
CA ASP A 98 -0.20 -4.75 -12.28
C ASP A 98 -0.77 -3.95 -11.10
N PRO A 99 -1.44 -4.60 -10.13
CA PRO A 99 -2.08 -3.92 -9.01
C PRO A 99 -1.04 -3.15 -8.18
N VAL A 100 0.17 -3.68 -8.04
CA VAL A 100 1.23 -3.05 -7.23
C VAL A 100 1.80 -1.77 -7.85
N LYS A 101 1.41 -1.39 -9.07
CA LYS A 101 1.79 -0.12 -9.71
C LYS A 101 1.48 1.13 -8.87
N GLY A 102 0.45 1.07 -8.04
CA GLY A 102 0.06 2.17 -7.15
C GLY A 102 1.00 2.40 -5.96
N ASP A 103 1.88 1.45 -5.64
CA ASP A 103 2.70 1.46 -4.43
C ASP A 103 3.61 2.69 -4.33
N PHE A 104 4.19 3.09 -5.45
CA PHE A 104 5.10 4.22 -5.54
C PHE A 104 4.39 5.55 -5.35
N ALA A 105 3.18 5.68 -5.89
CA ALA A 105 2.35 6.87 -5.70
C ALA A 105 1.98 7.04 -4.22
N LEU A 106 1.49 5.98 -3.58
CA LEU A 106 1.09 6.02 -2.17
C LEU A 106 2.29 6.26 -1.24
N SER A 107 3.38 5.54 -1.43
CA SER A 107 4.59 5.69 -0.61
C SER A 107 5.21 7.08 -0.75
N ARG A 108 5.38 7.60 -1.99
CA ARG A 108 5.95 8.95 -2.21
C ARG A 108 5.10 10.06 -1.62
N LEU A 109 3.77 10.00 -1.76
CA LEU A 109 2.87 10.97 -1.13
C LEU A 109 3.13 11.07 0.38
N GLY A 110 3.34 9.91 1.03
CA GLY A 110 3.64 9.83 2.44
C GLY A 110 5.06 10.28 2.82
N ILE A 111 6.08 9.84 2.09
CA ILE A 111 7.50 10.16 2.34
C ILE A 111 7.79 11.64 2.12
N LEU A 112 7.31 12.21 1.01
CA LEU A 112 7.52 13.62 0.65
C LEU A 112 6.62 14.59 1.43
N LYS A 113 5.86 14.08 2.42
CA LYS A 113 4.92 14.85 3.25
C LYS A 113 3.92 15.68 2.42
N LYS A 114 3.57 15.20 1.22
CA LYS A 114 2.53 15.80 0.37
C LYS A 114 1.12 15.51 0.87
N CYS A 115 0.98 14.55 1.78
CA CYS A 115 -0.19 14.35 2.61
C CYS A 115 0.23 14.17 4.08
N LYS A 116 -0.30 15.03 4.96
CA LYS A 116 0.00 15.03 6.41
C LYS A 116 -1.00 14.20 7.24
N SER A 117 -2.00 13.57 6.60
CA SER A 117 -3.10 12.86 7.27
C SER A 117 -3.93 13.72 8.24
N MET A 118 -3.82 15.03 8.09
CA MET A 118 -4.61 16.06 8.76
C MET A 118 -4.91 17.15 7.74
N TYR A 119 -5.98 17.90 7.97
CA TYR A 119 -6.36 18.97 7.05
C TYR A 119 -5.28 20.06 7.08
N ASP A 120 -4.77 20.38 5.91
CA ASP A 120 -3.78 21.43 5.68
C ASP A 120 -4.26 22.24 4.48
N LYS A 121 -4.45 23.55 4.65
CA LYS A 121 -5.09 24.38 3.63
C LYS A 121 -4.28 24.40 2.32
N ASP A 122 -2.95 24.48 2.42
CA ASP A 122 -2.08 24.64 1.25
C ASP A 122 -1.97 23.33 0.45
N LEU A 123 -1.96 22.20 1.16
CA LEU A 123 -1.86 20.87 0.55
C LEU A 123 -3.23 20.32 0.10
N CYS A 124 -4.27 20.46 0.91
CA CYS A 124 -5.53 19.77 0.66
C CYS A 124 -6.42 20.48 -0.37
N GLU A 125 -6.40 21.81 -0.43
CA GLU A 125 -7.19 22.57 -1.41
C GLU A 125 -6.65 22.38 -2.83
N THR A 126 -5.35 22.09 -2.98
CA THR A 126 -4.69 21.83 -4.27
C THR A 126 -4.55 20.34 -4.60
N CYS A 127 -5.01 19.46 -3.69
CA CYS A 127 -4.87 18.02 -3.85
C CYS A 127 -5.83 17.46 -4.91
N LYS A 128 -5.30 16.88 -5.98
CA LYS A 128 -6.06 16.32 -7.11
C LYS A 128 -7.00 15.15 -6.77
N ILE A 129 -6.84 14.57 -5.58
CA ILE A 129 -7.62 13.42 -5.11
C ILE A 129 -8.38 13.75 -3.81
N ASN A 130 -8.63 15.03 -3.54
CA ASN A 130 -9.35 15.46 -2.35
C ASN A 130 -10.82 14.97 -2.33
N THR A 131 -11.39 14.63 -3.48
CA THR A 131 -12.75 14.10 -3.64
C THR A 131 -12.96 12.74 -2.98
N ILE A 132 -11.92 11.91 -2.87
CA ILE A 132 -11.95 10.58 -2.22
C ILE A 132 -11.26 10.59 -0.84
N CYS A 133 -10.89 11.76 -0.32
CA CYS A 133 -10.12 11.91 0.90
C CYS A 133 -11.03 12.14 2.11
N LYS A 134 -11.02 11.20 3.06
CA LYS A 134 -11.78 11.31 4.32
C LYS A 134 -11.50 12.59 5.11
N ILE A 135 -10.23 13.01 5.11
CA ILE A 135 -9.80 14.20 5.86
C ILE A 135 -10.39 15.47 5.25
N TYR A 136 -10.49 15.53 3.92
CA TYR A 136 -11.06 16.67 3.22
C TYR A 136 -12.58 16.72 3.38
N GLU A 137 -13.26 15.57 3.28
CA GLU A 137 -14.69 15.44 3.55
C GLU A 137 -15.05 15.92 4.97
N ASN A 138 -14.30 15.48 5.98
CA ASN A 138 -14.54 15.84 7.38
C ASN A 138 -14.42 17.34 7.69
N LYS A 139 -13.71 18.11 6.85
CA LYS A 139 -13.65 19.58 6.97
C LYS A 139 -15.04 20.20 6.89
N PHE A 140 -15.89 19.72 5.98
CA PHE A 140 -17.22 20.26 5.76
C PHE A 140 -18.21 19.80 6.84
N LEU A 141 -18.05 18.56 7.33
CA LEU A 141 -18.87 18.03 8.43
C LEU A 141 -18.66 18.78 9.75
N LYS A 142 -17.44 19.28 10.04
CA LYS A 142 -17.19 20.13 11.21
C LYS A 142 -17.78 21.54 11.08
N LYS A 143 -17.96 22.04 9.86
CA LYS A 143 -18.48 23.39 9.61
C LYS A 143 -19.99 23.47 9.82
N THR A 144 -20.72 22.40 9.52
CA THR A 144 -22.18 22.31 9.73
C THR A 144 -22.58 22.07 11.19
N THR A 145 -21.70 21.52 12.02
CA THR A 145 -21.94 21.36 13.47
C THR A 145 -21.58 22.60 14.28
N SER A 146 -20.69 23.47 13.77
CA SER A 146 -20.28 24.73 14.42
C SER A 146 -21.22 25.92 14.14
N SER A 147 -22.21 25.78 13.25
CA SER A 147 -23.16 26.84 12.89
C SER A 147 -24.56 26.63 13.49
N LYS A 148 -24.69 25.73 14.47
CA LYS A 148 -25.94 25.43 15.20
C LYS A 148 -25.83 25.74 16.70
N SER A 149 -24.84 26.50 17.13
CA SER A 149 -24.69 27.04 18.49
C SER A 149 -24.93 28.53 18.51
#